data_AF-A0A7S4IEC3-F1
#
_entry.id   AF-A0A7S4IEC3-F1
#
_cell.length_a   1.000
_cell.length_b   1.000
_cell.length_c   1.000
_cell.angle_alpha   90.00
_cell.angle_beta   90.00
_cell.angle_gamma   90.00
#
_symmetry.space_group_name_H-M   'P 1'
#
loop_
_entity.id
_entity.type
_entity.pdbx_description
1 polymer ?
#
loop_
_entity_poly.entity_id
_entity_poly.type
_entity_poly.pdbx_seq_one_letter_code
_entity_poly.pdbx_strand_id
1 'polypeptide(L)'
;SDAVITFQPHNTKLQESLLQETSKEQSTTSTSKLALNKSITFPQLPRIDLFVPARSLYIITKEARYDWTHAIEVQANHTFKGRKIPRTRRVSLMFRDELSQSSTTPNRSGSLADFM
;
A
#
# COMPACT_ATOMS: atom_id res chain seq x y z
N SER A 1 -10.72 -10.81 -18.78
CA SER A 1 -11.58 -11.14 -17.65
C SER A 1 -11.53 -10.04 -16.63
N ASP A 2 -12.55 -9.97 -15.78
CA ASP A 2 -12.62 -9.01 -14.69
C ASP A 2 -11.64 -9.40 -13.57
N ALA A 3 -11.24 -8.43 -12.76
CA ALA A 3 -10.34 -8.65 -11.63
C ALA A 3 -10.70 -7.73 -10.47
N VAL A 4 -10.23 -8.09 -9.28
CA VAL A 4 -10.22 -7.21 -8.12
C VAL A 4 -8.77 -7.02 -7.69
N ILE A 5 -8.34 -5.76 -7.63
CA ILE A 5 -7.03 -5.37 -7.10
C ILE A 5 -7.24 -4.95 -5.65
N THR A 6 -6.50 -5.55 -4.74
CA THR A 6 -6.53 -5.25 -3.31
C THR A 6 -5.38 -4.32 -2.99
N PHE A 7 -5.63 -3.28 -2.21
CA PHE A 7 -4.64 -2.33 -1.73
C PHE A 7 -4.54 -2.44 -0.20
N GLN A 8 -3.31 -2.58 0.30
CA GLN A 8 -2.98 -2.65 1.71
C GLN A 8 -1.86 -1.64 2.00
N PRO A 9 -1.93 -0.86 3.10
CA PRO A 9 -0.90 0.11 3.43
C PRO A 9 0.43 -0.59 3.70
N HIS A 10 1.53 0.01 3.23
CA HIS A 10 2.89 -0.48 3.43
C HIS A 10 3.43 -0.14 4.83
N ASN A 11 2.79 0.73 5.60
CA ASN A 11 3.46 1.42 6.70
C ASN A 11 3.41 0.69 8.07
N THR A 12 4.59 0.22 8.51
CA THR A 12 4.89 -0.28 9.86
C THR A 12 4.59 0.75 10.96
N LYS A 13 4.67 2.06 10.67
CA LYS A 13 4.40 3.12 11.66
C LYS A 13 2.93 3.25 12.08
N LEU A 14 1.99 2.89 11.20
CA LEU A 14 0.57 2.82 11.56
C LEU A 14 0.30 1.57 12.40
N GLN A 15 1.01 0.47 12.17
CA GLN A 15 0.95 -0.72 13.03
C GLN A 15 1.50 -0.39 14.43
N GLU A 16 2.65 0.28 14.51
CA GLU A 16 3.30 0.64 15.78
C GLU A 16 2.54 1.70 16.58
N SER A 17 2.02 2.75 15.94
CA SER A 17 1.22 3.78 16.64
C SER A 17 -0.09 3.22 17.18
N LEU A 18 -0.76 2.35 16.43
CA LEU A 18 -1.99 1.67 16.85
C LEU A 18 -1.72 0.66 18.00
N LEU A 19 -0.55 0.01 18.02
CA LEU A 19 -0.08 -0.79 19.16
C LEU A 19 0.27 0.09 20.38
N GLN A 20 0.84 1.29 20.19
CA GLN A 20 1.20 2.20 21.27
C GLN A 20 0.00 2.91 21.91
N GLU A 21 -1.07 3.18 21.16
CA GLU A 21 -2.30 3.74 21.72
C GLU A 21 -3.00 2.73 22.65
N THR A 22 -2.99 1.44 22.32
CA THR A 22 -3.57 0.39 23.17
C THR A 22 -2.82 0.12 24.49
N SER A 23 -1.53 0.49 24.56
CA SER A 23 -0.72 0.32 25.78
C SER A 23 -0.78 1.53 26.72
N LYS A 24 -1.17 2.73 26.23
CA LYS A 24 -1.35 3.92 27.07
C LYS A 24 -2.64 3.91 27.89
N GLU A 25 -3.69 3.21 27.45
CA GLU A 25 -4.94 3.09 28.21
C GLU A 25 -4.87 2.12 29.42
N GLN A 26 -3.80 1.32 29.55
CA GLN A 26 -3.66 0.33 30.63
C GLN A 26 -3.07 0.88 31.94
N SER A 27 -2.66 2.17 31.98
CA SER A 27 -1.82 2.71 33.05
C SER A 27 -2.51 3.77 33.94
N THR A 28 -3.84 3.74 34.14
CA THR A 28 -4.46 4.61 35.18
C THR A 28 -5.66 3.98 35.86
N THR A 29 -5.53 2.79 36.47
CA THR A 29 -6.25 2.49 37.72
C THR A 29 -5.67 1.26 38.41
N SER A 30 -5.04 1.52 39.56
CA SER A 30 -4.82 0.53 40.60
C SER A 30 -6.15 -0.13 40.98
N THR A 31 -6.28 -1.44 40.75
CA THR A 31 -6.78 -2.45 41.70
C THR A 31 -6.92 -3.78 40.97
N SER A 32 -6.23 -4.79 41.51
CA SER A 32 -6.25 -6.20 41.16
C SER A 32 -7.66 -6.76 40.89
N LYS A 33 -7.97 -7.08 39.63
CA LYS A 33 -8.91 -8.15 39.26
C LYS A 33 -8.43 -8.82 37.98
N LEU A 34 -8.39 -10.16 38.03
CA LEU A 34 -8.23 -11.09 36.91
C LEU A 34 -9.03 -10.60 35.69
N ALA A 35 -8.37 -9.91 34.76
CA ALA A 35 -8.99 -9.47 33.52
C ALA A 35 -8.75 -10.55 32.47
N LEU A 36 -9.78 -11.40 32.35
CA LEU A 36 -10.14 -12.19 31.18
C LEU A 36 -9.38 -11.72 29.92
N ASN A 37 -8.51 -12.58 29.40
CA ASN A 37 -7.77 -12.45 28.15
C ASN A 37 -8.66 -11.85 27.06
N LYS A 38 -8.59 -10.53 26.92
CA LYS A 38 -9.22 -9.76 25.86
C LYS A 38 -8.50 -10.22 24.59
N SER A 39 -9.14 -11.15 23.87
CA SER A 39 -8.68 -11.64 22.58
C SER A 39 -8.11 -10.46 21.81
N ILE A 40 -6.80 -10.51 21.54
CA ILE A 40 -6.06 -9.45 20.85
C ILE A 40 -6.71 -9.36 19.47
N THR A 41 -7.70 -8.47 19.36
CA THR A 41 -8.39 -8.20 18.12
C THR A 41 -7.45 -7.29 17.38
N PHE A 42 -6.58 -7.87 16.57
CA PHE A 42 -5.72 -7.09 15.69
C PHE A 42 -6.64 -6.17 14.88
N PRO A 43 -6.51 -4.84 15.03
CA PRO A 43 -7.30 -3.92 14.24
C PRO A 43 -7.02 -4.20 12.77
N GLN A 44 -8.09 -4.48 12.01
CA GLN A 44 -7.98 -4.79 10.60
C GLN A 44 -7.36 -3.57 9.92
N LEU A 45 -6.18 -3.75 9.33
CA LEU A 45 -5.54 -2.69 8.54
C LEU A 45 -6.50 -2.22 7.44
N PRO A 46 -6.50 -0.93 7.10
CA PRO A 46 -7.38 -0.42 6.06
C PRO A 46 -7.08 -1.16 4.74
N ARG A 47 -8.10 -1.81 4.19
CA ARG A 47 -8.04 -2.53 2.91
C ARG A 47 -9.00 -1.87 1.93
N ILE A 48 -8.51 -1.59 0.73
CA ILE A 48 -9.33 -1.06 -0.37
C ILE A 48 -9.35 -2.08 -1.49
N ASP A 49 -10.53 -2.41 -1.98
CA ASP A 49 -10.70 -3.26 -3.14
C ASP A 49 -11.10 -2.39 -4.35
N LEU A 50 -10.44 -2.61 -5.49
CA LEU A 50 -10.71 -1.95 -6.77
C LEU A 50 -11.17 -2.98 -7.79
N PHE A 51 -12.41 -2.86 -8.26
CA PHE A 51 -12.92 -3.67 -9.36
C PHE A 51 -12.42 -3.15 -10.70
N VAL A 52 -11.81 -4.05 -11.48
CA VAL A 52 -11.24 -3.76 -12.79
C VAL A 52 -11.90 -4.66 -13.83
N PRO A 53 -12.92 -4.16 -14.55
CA PRO A 53 -13.57 -4.89 -15.63
C PRO A 53 -12.59 -5.30 -16.74
N ALA A 54 -12.98 -6.28 -17.55
CA ALA A 54 -12.26 -6.58 -18.78
C ALA A 54 -12.17 -5.33 -19.69
N ARG A 55 -10.99 -5.13 -20.30
CA ARG A 55 -10.71 -4.01 -21.23
C ARG A 55 -10.77 -2.60 -20.60
N SER A 56 -10.73 -2.49 -19.27
CA SER A 56 -10.57 -1.19 -18.59
C SER A 56 -9.09 -0.86 -18.34
N LEU A 57 -8.78 0.43 -18.28
CA LEU A 57 -7.50 0.97 -17.83
C LEU A 57 -7.62 1.41 -16.37
N TYR A 58 -6.63 1.08 -15.55
CA TYR A 58 -6.45 1.66 -14.22
C TYR A 58 -5.10 2.35 -14.14
N ILE A 59 -5.02 3.44 -13.39
CA ILE A 59 -3.82 4.26 -13.23
C ILE A 59 -3.51 4.34 -11.74
N ILE A 60 -2.30 3.92 -11.34
CA ILE A 60 -1.81 4.03 -9.96
C ILE A 60 -0.74 5.11 -9.90
N THR A 61 -0.97 6.15 -9.11
CA THR A 61 -0.06 7.30 -8.95
C THR A 61 0.07 7.70 -7.48
N LYS A 62 1.12 8.49 -7.17
CA LYS A 62 1.35 9.09 -5.85
C LYS A 62 1.26 8.06 -4.72
N GLU A 63 0.51 8.36 -3.66
CA GLU A 63 0.35 7.54 -2.46
C GLU A 63 -0.02 6.09 -2.79
N ALA A 64 -0.98 5.87 -3.69
CA ALA A 64 -1.40 4.51 -4.08
C ALA A 64 -0.29 3.70 -4.76
N ARG A 65 0.76 4.35 -5.30
CA ARG A 65 1.92 3.70 -5.92
C ARG A 65 3.05 3.42 -4.93
N TYR A 66 3.26 4.31 -3.95
CA TYR A 66 4.44 4.27 -3.08
C TYR A 66 4.13 3.85 -1.65
N ASP A 67 2.96 4.20 -1.13
CA ASP A 67 2.58 3.97 0.27
C ASP A 67 1.67 2.75 0.44
N TRP A 68 1.20 2.16 -0.67
CA TRP A 68 0.28 1.03 -0.68
C TRP A 68 0.82 -0.13 -1.53
N THR A 69 0.74 -1.33 -0.96
CA THR A 69 0.96 -2.60 -1.66
C THR A 69 -0.33 -3.00 -2.36
N HIS A 70 -0.25 -3.24 -3.67
CA HIS A 70 -1.39 -3.71 -4.46
C HIS A 70 -1.19 -5.16 -4.93
N ALA A 71 -2.23 -5.97 -4.86
CA ALA A 71 -2.19 -7.38 -5.27
C ALA A 71 -3.46 -7.80 -6.01
N ILE A 72 -3.33 -8.77 -6.92
CA ILE A 72 -4.48 -9.51 -7.45
C ILE A 72 -4.47 -10.87 -6.76
N GLU A 73 -5.46 -11.09 -5.90
CA GLU A 73 -5.54 -12.29 -5.08
C GLU A 73 -5.61 -13.58 -5.92
N VAL A 74 -4.98 -14.67 -5.46
CA VAL A 74 -4.85 -15.92 -6.24
C VAL A 74 -6.10 -16.82 -6.13
N GLN A 75 -7.06 -16.45 -5.27
CA GLN A 75 -8.28 -17.21 -5.04
C GLN A 75 -9.10 -17.44 -6.34
N ALA A 76 -9.80 -18.57 -6.39
CA ALA A 76 -10.61 -18.98 -7.55
C ALA A 76 -11.75 -18.01 -7.85
N ASN A 77 -12.30 -17.35 -6.83
CA ASN A 77 -13.33 -16.33 -6.97
C ASN A 77 -12.94 -15.12 -6.13
N HIS A 78 -12.98 -13.94 -6.72
CA HIS A 78 -12.89 -12.69 -5.98
C HIS A 78 -14.26 -12.31 -5.43
N THR A 79 -14.30 -11.55 -4.34
CA THR A 79 -15.53 -10.92 -3.85
C THR A 79 -15.35 -9.42 -3.89
N PHE A 80 -16.28 -8.70 -4.53
CA PHE A 80 -16.31 -7.25 -4.55
C PHE A 80 -17.71 -6.76 -4.21
N LYS A 81 -17.85 -5.99 -3.13
CA LYS A 81 -19.15 -5.49 -2.63
C LYS A 81 -20.22 -6.59 -2.53
N GLY A 82 -19.85 -7.77 -2.03
CA GLY A 82 -20.74 -8.93 -1.91
C GLY A 82 -20.99 -9.71 -3.20
N ARG A 83 -20.51 -9.24 -4.35
CA ARG A 83 -20.61 -9.96 -5.63
C ARG A 83 -19.39 -10.84 -5.86
N LYS A 84 -19.64 -12.11 -6.20
CA LYS A 84 -18.59 -13.03 -6.64
C LYS A 84 -18.18 -12.72 -8.08
N ILE A 85 -16.87 -12.60 -8.30
CA ILE A 85 -16.26 -12.38 -9.61
C ILE A 85 -15.36 -13.60 -9.90
N PRO A 86 -15.75 -14.47 -10.85
CA PRO A 86 -15.00 -15.67 -11.14
C PRO A 86 -13.66 -15.32 -11.79
N ARG A 87 -12.58 -15.92 -11.28
CA ARG A 87 -11.25 -15.74 -11.85
C ARG A 87 -11.11 -16.62 -13.08
N THR A 88 -10.83 -15.99 -14.22
CA THR A 88 -10.51 -16.67 -15.49
C THR A 88 -9.23 -16.10 -16.07
N ARG A 89 -8.66 -16.74 -17.09
CA ARG A 89 -7.40 -16.31 -17.73
C ARG A 89 -7.48 -14.81 -18.11
N ARG A 90 -6.59 -14.01 -17.52
CA ARG A 90 -6.50 -12.57 -17.75
C ARG A 90 -5.15 -12.22 -18.36
N VAL A 91 -5.16 -11.35 -19.36
CA VAL A 91 -3.97 -10.67 -19.88
C VAL A 91 -4.12 -9.20 -19.51
N SER A 92 -3.08 -8.61 -18.91
CA SER A 92 -2.99 -7.17 -18.71
C SER A 92 -1.70 -6.63 -19.27
N LEU A 93 -1.80 -5.43 -19.82
CA LEU A 93 -0.66 -4.62 -20.21
C LEU A 93 -0.38 -3.65 -19.07
N MET A 94 0.88 -3.55 -18.65
CA MET A 94 1.33 -2.60 -17.64
C MET A 94 2.31 -1.63 -18.32
N PHE A 95 1.95 -0.36 -18.33
CA PHE A 95 2.83 0.72 -18.74
C PHE A 95 3.45 1.32 -17.48
N ARG A 96 4.75 1.61 -17.53
CA ARG A 96 5.50 2.20 -16.42
C ARG A 96 6.42 3.26 -16.98
N ASP A 97 6.59 4.34 -16.22
CA ASP A 97 7.58 5.35 -16.54
C ASP A 97 8.98 4.75 -16.39
N GLU A 98 9.83 5.02 -17.36
CA GLU A 98 11.26 4.75 -17.26
C GLU A 98 11.92 5.84 -16.40
N LEU A 99 12.82 5.43 -15.50
CA LEU A 99 13.67 6.39 -14.79
C LEU A 99 14.77 6.84 -15.74
N SER A 100 14.52 7.89 -16.52
CA SER A 100 15.58 8.52 -17.31
C SER A 100 16.61 9.12 -16.35
N GLN A 101 17.84 8.61 -16.37
CA GLN A 101 18.95 9.27 -15.67
C GLN A 101 19.24 10.58 -16.39
N SER A 102 18.61 11.69 -15.98
CA SER A 102 19.12 13.01 -16.34
C SER A 102 20.45 13.17 -15.61
N SER A 103 21.55 12.88 -16.32
CA SER A 103 22.91 13.10 -15.90
C SER A 103 23.12 14.58 -15.56
N THR A 104 22.84 14.94 -14.31
CA THR A 104 23.39 16.17 -13.72
C THR A 104 24.80 15.84 -13.25
N THR A 105 25.73 15.71 -14.18
CA THR A 105 27.12 16.05 -13.89
C THR A 105 27.21 17.57 -14.04
N PRO A 106 27.45 18.35 -12.98
CA PRO A 106 27.81 19.74 -13.16
C PRO A 106 29.11 19.76 -13.98
N ASN A 107 29.04 20.37 -15.16
CA ASN A 107 30.18 20.56 -16.03
C ASN A 107 31.20 21.46 -15.31
N ARG A 108 32.11 20.87 -14.52
CA ARG A 108 33.31 21.54 -14.01
C ARG A 108 34.38 21.56 -15.10
N SER A 109 34.08 22.19 -16.23
CA SER A 109 35.13 22.75 -17.09
C SER A 109 35.31 24.21 -16.63
N GLY A 110 35.95 24.38 -15.48
CA GLY A 110 36.51 25.67 -15.13
C GLY A 110 37.60 26.00 -16.15
N SER A 111 37.25 26.80 -17.15
CA SER A 111 38.24 27.51 -17.94
C SER A 111 38.87 28.56 -17.03
N LEU A 112 40.19 28.49 -16.84
CA LEU A 112 40.99 29.52 -16.16
C LEU A 112 41.07 30.84 -16.97
N ALA A 113 40.36 30.96 -18.09
CA ALA A 113 40.42 32.13 -18.97
C ALA A 113 39.44 33.25 -18.60
N ASP A 114 38.54 33.09 -17.62
CA ASP A 114 37.54 34.12 -17.27
C ASP A 114 38.02 35.12 -16.19
N PHE A 115 39.30 35.08 -15.78
CA PHE A 115 39.84 35.92 -14.70
C PHE A 115 41.03 36.83 -15.05
N MET A 116 41.35 37.05 -16.34
CA MET A 116 42.28 38.11 -16.76
C MET A 116 41.84 38.79 -18.06
#